data_AF-A0A6P6U7L6-F1
#
_entry.id   AF-A0A6P6U7L6-F1
#
_cell.length_a   1.000
_cell.length_b   1.000
_cell.length_c   1.000
_cell.angle_alpha   90.00
_cell.angle_beta   90.00
_cell.angle_gamma   90.00
#
_symmetry.space_group_name_H-M   'P 1'
#
loop_
_entity.id
_entity.type
_entity.pdbx_description
1 polymer ?
#
loop_
_entity_poly.entity_id
_entity_poly.type
_entity_poly.pdbx_seq_one_letter_code
_entity_poly.pdbx_strand_id
1 'polypeptide(L)'
;MVPTRYMRPDKDQCPTISNGGSFHQIPVVDMQCLFSFAMELINHGVNSSLVEKLKSEVQDFFNLPMAEKNKYGQEPGDVEGYGQAFVKSEEQKLDWADMLYMITQPEDLRKPHLFPKLPLPQRESLQEYSIELKSLALKILNLIAKALGMKHEEIEENEAWVPVIPLPNAFIVNVGDILEISQL
;
A
#
# COMPACT_ATOMS: atom_id res chain seq x y z
N MET A 1 -20.70 -16.09 14.81
CA MET A 1 -21.33 -14.76 14.81
C MET A 1 -20.23 -13.72 14.70
N VAL A 2 -20.35 -12.73 13.79
CA VAL A 2 -19.36 -11.64 13.66
C VAL A 2 -19.57 -10.64 14.79
N PRO A 3 -18.53 -10.24 15.55
CA PRO A 3 -18.69 -9.26 16.62
C PRO A 3 -19.16 -7.90 16.11
N THR A 4 -19.95 -7.18 16.92
CA THR A 4 -20.56 -5.90 16.54
C THR A 4 -19.56 -4.81 16.16
N ARG A 5 -18.33 -4.89 16.66
CA ARG A 5 -17.24 -3.98 16.30
C ARG A 5 -16.80 -4.12 14.83
N TYR A 6 -17.06 -5.23 14.16
CA TYR A 6 -16.70 -5.46 12.75
C TYR A 6 -17.86 -5.24 11.77
N MET A 7 -19.07 -4.92 12.27
CA MET A 7 -20.24 -4.69 11.41
C MET A 7 -20.34 -3.20 11.03
N ARG A 8 -20.24 -2.90 9.72
CA ARG A 8 -20.48 -1.57 9.14
C ARG A 8 -21.97 -1.40 8.81
N PRO A 9 -22.55 -0.18 8.91
CA PRO A 9 -23.93 0.06 8.49
C PRO A 9 -24.07 -0.04 6.95
N ASP A 10 -25.22 -0.51 6.46
CA ASP A 10 -25.51 -0.85 5.04
C ASP A 10 -25.45 0.32 4.02
N LYS A 11 -25.02 1.54 4.41
CA LYS A 11 -25.03 2.70 3.52
C LYS A 11 -23.90 2.74 2.47
N ASP A 12 -22.95 1.80 2.52
CA ASP A 12 -21.76 1.76 1.66
C ASP A 12 -21.80 0.62 0.60
N GLN A 13 -22.97 0.24 0.08
CA GLN A 13 -23.04 -0.78 -0.98
C GLN A 13 -22.58 -0.24 -2.34
N CYS A 14 -21.54 -0.89 -2.88
CA CYS A 14 -20.89 -0.59 -4.15
C CYS A 14 -21.82 -0.90 -5.35
N PRO A 15 -22.09 0.06 -6.26
CA PRO A 15 -22.75 -0.23 -7.53
C PRO A 15 -21.77 -0.86 -8.52
N THR A 16 -22.01 -2.12 -8.91
CA THR A 16 -21.16 -2.89 -9.83
C THR A 16 -21.31 -2.40 -11.28
N ILE A 17 -20.22 -2.02 -11.94
CA ILE A 17 -20.18 -1.78 -13.40
C ILE A 17 -19.38 -2.90 -14.07
N SER A 18 -19.97 -3.55 -15.07
CA SER A 18 -19.31 -4.49 -15.97
C SER A 18 -18.93 -3.81 -17.28
N ASN A 19 -17.67 -3.87 -17.71
CA ASN A 19 -17.40 -3.87 -19.15
C ASN A 19 -16.05 -4.49 -19.51
N GLY A 20 -16.08 -5.29 -20.59
CA GLY A 20 -14.93 -5.92 -21.21
C GLY A 20 -14.38 -5.13 -22.40
N GLY A 21 -13.11 -5.36 -22.70
CA GLY A 21 -12.44 -4.91 -23.91
C GLY A 21 -10.93 -5.08 -23.79
N SER A 22 -10.33 -5.90 -24.65
CA SER A 22 -8.86 -6.05 -24.77
C SER A 22 -8.30 -5.02 -25.75
N PHE A 23 -7.09 -4.48 -25.54
CA PHE A 23 -6.10 -4.19 -26.61
C PHE A 23 -4.67 -4.03 -26.06
N HIS A 24 -3.69 -4.20 -26.97
CA HIS A 24 -2.27 -4.53 -26.80
C HIS A 24 -1.31 -3.41 -26.34
N GLN A 25 -0.15 -3.86 -25.83
CA GLN A 25 1.00 -3.15 -25.23
C GLN A 25 1.74 -2.09 -26.08
N ILE A 26 2.00 -0.94 -25.42
CA ILE A 26 3.24 -0.13 -25.40
C ILE A 26 3.32 0.48 -23.97
N PRO A 27 4.47 0.62 -23.28
CA PRO A 27 4.48 1.21 -21.94
C PRO A 27 4.28 2.72 -22.05
N VAL A 28 3.02 3.15 -21.92
CA VAL A 28 2.64 4.54 -21.76
C VAL A 28 2.34 4.72 -20.27
N VAL A 29 3.07 5.61 -19.59
CA VAL A 29 2.48 6.26 -18.42
C VAL A 29 1.41 7.17 -19.01
N ASP A 30 0.20 6.62 -19.15
CA ASP A 30 -0.91 7.37 -19.71
C ASP A 30 -1.37 8.39 -18.67
N MET A 31 -0.83 9.61 -18.78
CA MET A 31 -1.25 10.74 -17.97
C MET A 31 -2.66 11.26 -18.35
N GLN A 32 -3.33 10.65 -19.34
CA GLN A 32 -4.74 10.95 -19.61
C GLN A 32 -5.69 10.29 -18.60
N CYS A 33 -5.20 9.44 -17.69
CA CYS A 33 -6.00 8.81 -16.62
C CYS A 33 -5.81 9.45 -15.23
N LEU A 34 -5.65 10.78 -15.16
CA LEU A 34 -5.84 11.51 -13.89
C LEU A 34 -7.30 11.49 -13.40
N PHE A 35 -8.23 10.86 -14.14
CA PHE A 35 -9.64 10.69 -13.77
C PHE A 35 -9.86 9.84 -12.50
N SER A 36 -8.84 9.15 -11.98
CA SER A 36 -8.86 8.47 -10.69
C SER A 36 -7.57 8.71 -9.91
N PHE A 37 -7.66 8.92 -8.60
CA PHE A 37 -6.51 9.14 -7.69
C PHE A 37 -5.49 7.98 -7.63
N ALA A 38 -5.72 6.88 -8.36
CA ALA A 38 -4.87 5.70 -8.43
C ALA A 38 -4.54 5.31 -9.88
N MET A 39 -3.31 4.82 -10.11
CA MET A 39 -2.78 4.39 -11.40
C MET A 39 -2.03 3.06 -11.29
N GLU A 40 -2.09 2.24 -12.34
CA GLU A 40 -1.28 1.01 -12.43
C GLU A 40 0.09 1.31 -13.03
N LEU A 41 1.14 0.82 -12.39
CA LEU A 41 2.51 0.95 -12.84
C LEU A 41 3.09 -0.42 -13.18
N ILE A 42 3.26 -0.66 -14.48
CA ILE A 42 3.94 -1.84 -15.05
C ILE A 42 5.35 -1.47 -15.51
N ASN A 43 6.21 -2.46 -15.73
CA ASN A 43 7.61 -2.26 -16.16
C ASN A 43 8.39 -1.28 -15.26
N HIS A 44 8.05 -1.26 -13.97
CA HIS A 44 8.59 -0.36 -12.95
C HIS A 44 10.09 -0.55 -12.65
N GLY A 45 10.68 -1.67 -13.10
CA GLY A 45 12.10 -1.95 -12.94
C GLY A 45 12.52 -2.43 -11.54
N VAL A 46 11.55 -2.74 -10.67
CA VAL A 46 11.77 -3.46 -9.40
C VAL A 46 11.86 -4.94 -9.73
N ASN A 47 12.81 -5.65 -9.13
CA ASN A 47 13.05 -7.05 -9.45
C ASN A 47 11.82 -7.92 -9.10
N SER A 48 11.21 -8.58 -10.08
CA SER A 48 10.02 -9.40 -9.86
C SER A 48 10.27 -10.57 -8.91
N SER A 49 11.46 -11.17 -8.95
CA SER A 49 11.82 -12.24 -8.01
C SER A 49 11.91 -11.75 -6.56
N LEU A 50 12.34 -10.50 -6.36
CA LEU A 50 12.34 -9.85 -5.04
C LEU A 50 10.91 -9.59 -4.55
N VAL A 51 10.03 -9.11 -5.42
CA VAL A 51 8.61 -8.89 -5.11
C VAL A 51 7.94 -10.20 -4.70
N GLU A 52 8.11 -11.26 -5.47
CA GLU A 52 7.52 -12.58 -5.17
C GLU A 52 8.11 -13.21 -3.91
N LYS A 53 9.42 -13.06 -3.69
CA LYS A 53 10.07 -13.49 -2.44
C LYS A 53 9.47 -12.78 -1.23
N LEU A 54 9.32 -11.46 -1.29
CA LEU A 54 8.75 -10.69 -0.18
C LEU A 54 7.29 -11.06 0.08
N LYS A 55 6.48 -11.27 -0.97
CA LYS A 55 5.10 -11.79 -0.82
C LYS A 55 5.08 -13.12 -0.08
N SER A 56 5.96 -14.05 -0.45
CA SER A 56 6.09 -15.34 0.23
C SER A 56 6.51 -15.17 1.69
N GLU A 57 7.50 -14.32 1.97
CA GLU A 57 7.98 -14.08 3.34
C GLU A 57 6.91 -13.43 4.23
N VAL A 58 6.11 -12.51 3.68
CA VAL A 58 4.95 -11.93 4.37
C VAL A 58 3.91 -13.03 4.65
N GLN A 59 3.59 -13.87 3.67
CA GLN A 59 2.67 -14.98 3.86
C GLN A 59 3.17 -15.94 4.97
N ASP A 60 4.45 -16.29 4.96
CA ASP A 60 5.07 -17.12 5.97
C ASP A 60 4.96 -16.50 7.36
N PHE A 61 5.18 -15.18 7.49
CA PHE A 61 4.99 -14.46 8.74
C PHE A 61 3.56 -14.60 9.28
N PHE A 62 2.54 -14.38 8.43
CA PHE A 62 1.14 -14.45 8.87
C PHE A 62 0.68 -15.89 9.20
N ASN A 63 1.34 -16.89 8.62
CA ASN A 63 1.15 -18.31 8.92
C ASN A 63 1.83 -18.77 10.23
N LEU A 64 2.69 -17.94 10.84
CA LEU A 64 3.31 -18.27 12.13
C LEU A 64 2.27 -18.44 13.25
N PRO A 65 2.56 -19.26 14.28
CA PRO A 65 1.75 -19.33 15.47
C PRO A 65 1.58 -17.96 16.12
N MET A 66 0.44 -17.72 16.77
CA MET A 66 0.14 -16.43 17.40
C MET A 66 1.22 -16.00 18.42
N ALA A 67 1.79 -16.95 19.16
CA ALA A 67 2.88 -16.68 20.11
C ALA A 67 4.15 -16.13 19.43
N GLU A 68 4.43 -16.51 18.18
CA GLU A 68 5.55 -15.98 17.40
C GLU A 68 5.23 -14.61 16.82
N LYS A 69 4.01 -14.41 16.30
CA LYS A 69 3.56 -13.10 15.78
C LYS A 69 3.50 -12.03 16.88
N ASN A 70 3.05 -12.42 18.08
CA ASN A 70 2.97 -11.52 19.24
C ASN A 70 4.34 -11.01 19.72
N LYS A 71 5.47 -11.64 19.31
CA LYS A 71 6.81 -11.09 19.57
C LYS A 71 7.06 -9.77 18.83
N TYR A 72 6.29 -9.51 17.77
CA TYR A 72 6.30 -8.28 17.00
C TYR A 72 5.12 -7.39 17.36
N GLY A 73 4.36 -7.70 18.41
CA GLY A 73 3.13 -7.00 18.76
C GLY A 73 3.34 -5.51 19.01
N GLN A 74 2.33 -4.70 18.67
CA GLN A 74 2.32 -3.28 18.99
C GLN A 74 2.49 -3.04 20.51
N GLU A 75 3.39 -2.12 20.88
CA GLU A 75 3.55 -1.68 22.27
C GLU A 75 2.53 -0.58 22.63
N PRO A 76 2.12 -0.43 23.90
CA PRO A 76 1.17 0.60 24.30
C PRO A 76 1.64 2.02 23.90
N GLY A 77 0.84 2.70 23.08
CA GLY A 77 1.15 4.04 22.58
C GLY A 77 2.01 4.07 21.31
N ASP A 78 2.39 2.91 20.77
CA ASP A 78 3.05 2.77 19.47
C ASP A 78 2.06 2.23 18.43
N VAL A 79 2.27 2.60 17.17
CA VAL A 79 1.49 2.11 16.03
C VAL A 79 2.26 1.05 15.23
N GLU A 80 3.58 0.98 15.41
CA GLU A 80 4.44 -0.03 14.79
C GLU A 80 4.32 -1.38 15.51
N GLY A 81 4.31 -2.46 14.73
CA GLY A 81 4.17 -3.84 15.19
C GLY A 81 3.01 -4.59 14.53
N TYR A 82 2.83 -5.82 14.97
CA TYR A 82 1.73 -6.71 14.63
C TYR A 82 0.50 -6.38 15.48
N GLY A 83 -0.64 -6.17 14.85
CA GLY A 83 -1.87 -5.83 15.55
C GLY A 83 -2.96 -5.30 14.63
N GLN A 84 -3.94 -4.65 15.26
CA GLN A 84 -5.03 -3.98 14.57
C GLN A 84 -4.64 -2.53 14.25
N ALA A 85 -5.10 -2.02 13.12
CA ALA A 85 -4.77 -0.67 12.71
C ALA A 85 -5.49 0.36 13.60
N PHE A 86 -4.73 1.19 14.33
CA PHE A 86 -5.21 2.43 14.96
C PHE A 86 -6.44 2.27 15.87
N VAL A 87 -6.41 1.35 16.84
CA VAL A 87 -7.49 1.22 17.84
C VAL A 87 -7.38 2.35 18.87
N LYS A 88 -8.29 3.31 18.82
CA LYS A 88 -8.31 4.52 19.66
C LYS A 88 -9.37 4.49 20.76
N SER A 89 -10.40 3.64 20.64
CA SER A 89 -11.51 3.55 21.62
C SER A 89 -12.19 2.17 21.60
N GLU A 90 -13.01 1.89 22.61
CA GLU A 90 -13.81 0.66 22.68
C GLU A 90 -15.03 0.68 21.74
N GLU A 91 -15.51 1.87 21.39
CA GLU A 91 -16.65 2.08 20.49
C GLU A 91 -16.26 2.02 19.01
N GLN A 92 -14.96 2.13 18.71
CA GLN A 92 -14.45 2.14 17.34
C GLN A 92 -14.79 0.84 16.60
N LYS A 93 -15.27 1.01 15.37
CA LYS A 93 -15.41 -0.06 14.39
C LYS A 93 -14.03 -0.50 13.90
N LEU A 94 -13.82 -1.81 13.92
CA LEU A 94 -12.56 -2.44 13.54
C LEU A 94 -12.68 -3.00 12.13
N ASP A 95 -11.58 -2.92 11.40
CA ASP A 95 -11.47 -3.56 10.10
C ASP A 95 -11.26 -5.05 10.27
N TRP A 96 -11.75 -5.82 9.30
CA TRP A 96 -11.52 -7.26 9.24
C TRP A 96 -10.14 -7.54 8.63
N ALA A 97 -9.08 -7.09 9.31
CA ALA A 97 -7.72 -7.21 8.83
C ALA A 97 -6.74 -7.27 10.01
N ASP A 98 -5.69 -8.08 9.86
CA ASP A 98 -4.50 -7.99 10.70
C ASP A 98 -3.43 -7.18 9.96
N MET A 99 -2.58 -6.47 10.71
CA MET A 99 -1.53 -5.62 10.14
C MET A 99 -0.19 -5.91 10.81
N LEU A 100 0.88 -5.87 10.04
CA LEU A 100 2.25 -5.66 10.53
C LEU A 100 2.72 -4.33 9.95
N TYR A 101 2.83 -3.31 10.80
CA TYR A 101 3.29 -1.98 10.39
C TYR A 101 4.70 -1.72 10.91
N MET A 102 5.63 -1.31 10.05
CA MET A 102 7.01 -1.01 10.43
C MET A 102 7.57 0.11 9.56
N ILE A 103 8.27 1.06 10.19
CA ILE A 103 9.08 2.03 9.48
C ILE A 103 10.35 1.34 8.97
N THR A 104 10.55 1.38 7.66
CA THR A 104 11.73 0.78 7.01
C THR A 104 12.82 1.79 6.71
N GLN A 105 12.49 3.09 6.64
CA GLN A 105 13.42 4.18 6.32
C GLN A 105 13.03 5.47 7.05
N PRO A 106 14.00 6.33 7.41
CA PRO A 106 15.45 6.05 7.43
C PRO A 106 15.82 5.04 8.54
N GLU A 107 17.04 4.49 8.50
CA GLU A 107 17.41 3.34 9.35
C GLU A 107 17.41 3.64 10.85
N ASP A 108 17.68 4.89 11.22
CA ASP A 108 17.71 5.39 12.59
C ASP A 108 16.33 5.43 13.25
N LEU A 109 15.25 5.45 12.46
CA LEU A 109 13.87 5.35 12.97
C LEU A 109 13.41 3.92 13.20
N ARG A 110 14.20 2.91 12.80
CA ARG A 110 13.80 1.50 12.93
C ARG A 110 13.76 1.08 14.39
N LYS A 111 12.62 0.55 14.82
CA LYS A 111 12.45 0.03 16.17
C LYS A 111 13.34 -1.20 16.42
N PRO A 112 14.14 -1.24 17.50
CA PRO A 112 15.02 -2.36 17.80
C PRO A 112 14.31 -3.71 18.01
N HIS A 113 13.03 -3.68 18.42
CA HIS A 113 12.23 -4.87 18.68
C HIS A 113 11.49 -5.40 17.44
N LEU A 114 11.53 -4.71 16.29
CA LEU A 114 10.82 -5.08 15.07
C LEU A 114 11.79 -5.54 13.97
N PHE A 115 12.28 -4.61 13.16
CA PHE A 115 13.10 -4.91 11.97
C PHE A 115 14.34 -5.76 12.28
N PRO A 116 15.12 -5.50 13.36
CA PRO A 116 16.28 -6.34 13.72
C PRO A 116 15.92 -7.72 14.28
N LYS A 117 14.65 -7.99 14.61
CA LYS A 117 14.18 -9.29 15.10
C LYS A 117 13.71 -10.22 13.99
N LEU A 118 13.43 -9.68 12.79
CA LEU A 118 13.13 -10.48 11.61
C LEU A 118 14.29 -11.46 11.31
N PRO A 119 13.99 -12.69 10.86
CA PRO A 119 14.96 -13.60 10.28
C PRO A 119 15.85 -12.90 9.25
N LEU A 120 17.16 -13.21 9.25
CA LEU A 120 18.14 -12.52 8.41
C LEU A 120 17.72 -12.47 6.92
N PRO A 121 17.27 -13.58 6.28
CA PRO A 121 16.85 -13.54 4.88
C PRO A 121 15.69 -12.56 4.62
N GLN A 122 14.72 -12.51 5.53
CA GLN A 122 13.56 -11.61 5.43
C GLN A 122 13.98 -10.15 5.60
N ARG A 123 14.92 -9.89 6.50
CA ARG A 123 15.47 -8.55 6.71
C ARG A 123 16.20 -8.04 5.47
N GLU A 124 16.99 -8.89 4.83
CA GLU A 124 17.71 -8.55 3.60
C GLU A 124 16.74 -8.27 2.44
N SER A 125 15.74 -9.15 2.24
CA SER A 125 14.70 -8.94 1.23
C SER A 125 13.94 -7.62 1.45
N LEU A 126 13.51 -7.34 2.69
CA LEU A 126 12.75 -6.14 3.02
C LEU A 126 13.60 -4.86 2.87
N GLN A 127 14.89 -4.93 3.24
CA GLN A 127 15.85 -3.86 3.03
C GLN A 127 16.01 -3.54 1.54
N GLU A 128 16.27 -4.55 0.72
CA GLU A 128 16.45 -4.42 -0.72
C GLU A 128 15.20 -3.83 -1.37
N TYR A 129 14.03 -4.39 -1.03
CA TYR A 129 12.74 -3.92 -1.54
C TYR A 129 12.47 -2.46 -1.13
N SER A 130 12.76 -2.08 0.11
CA SER A 130 12.62 -0.70 0.60
C SER A 130 13.47 0.30 -0.20
N ILE A 131 14.70 -0.08 -0.58
CA ILE A 131 15.58 0.74 -1.41
C ILE A 131 15.03 0.87 -2.83
N GLU A 132 14.58 -0.23 -3.44
CA GLU A 132 13.99 -0.21 -4.78
C GLU A 132 12.71 0.64 -4.81
N LEU A 133 11.83 0.51 -3.80
CA LEU A 133 10.60 1.30 -3.66
C LEU A 133 10.90 2.80 -3.50
N LYS A 134 11.89 3.16 -2.68
CA LYS A 134 12.30 4.56 -2.51
C LYS A 134 12.80 5.16 -3.82
N SER A 135 13.62 4.41 -4.57
CA SER A 135 14.11 4.83 -5.89
C SER A 135 12.96 5.02 -6.88
N LEU A 136 12.01 4.08 -6.89
CA LEU A 136 10.82 4.15 -7.74
C LEU A 136 9.93 5.35 -7.38
N ALA A 137 9.63 5.55 -6.10
CA ALA A 137 8.84 6.67 -5.62
C ALA A 137 9.46 8.02 -6.01
N LEU A 138 10.79 8.17 -5.89
CA LEU A 138 11.50 9.37 -6.34
C LEU A 138 11.41 9.58 -7.86
N LYS A 139 11.47 8.51 -8.66
CA LYS A 139 11.27 8.63 -10.12
C LYS A 139 9.86 9.11 -10.46
N ILE A 140 8.84 8.55 -9.82
CA ILE A 140 7.44 8.94 -10.02
C ILE A 140 7.23 10.40 -9.60
N LEU A 141 7.71 10.80 -8.41
CA LEU A 141 7.62 12.18 -7.93
C LEU A 141 8.30 13.17 -8.90
N ASN A 142 9.46 12.82 -9.46
CA ASN A 142 10.11 13.66 -10.47
C ASN A 142 9.31 13.77 -11.78
N LEU A 143 8.59 12.72 -12.17
CA LEU A 143 7.70 12.76 -13.34
C LEU A 143 6.48 13.63 -13.08
N ILE A 144 5.84 13.47 -11.90
CA ILE A 144 4.72 14.31 -11.47
C ILE A 144 5.16 15.77 -11.41
N ALA A 145 6.30 16.09 -10.79
CA ALA A 145 6.82 17.46 -10.71
C ALA A 145 7.07 18.09 -12.09
N LYS A 146 7.53 17.30 -13.08
CA LYS A 146 7.67 17.76 -14.46
C LYS A 146 6.31 17.99 -15.13
N ALA A 147 5.35 17.11 -14.88
CA ALA A 147 4.00 17.20 -15.44
C ALA A 147 3.23 18.42 -14.90
N LEU A 148 3.37 18.72 -13.60
CA LEU A 148 2.78 19.91 -12.95
C LEU A 148 3.39 21.24 -13.46
N GLY A 149 4.51 21.19 -14.20
CA GLY A 149 5.03 22.32 -14.98
C GLY A 149 4.29 22.57 -16.32
N MET A 150 3.30 21.73 -16.66
CA MET A 150 2.38 21.87 -17.79
C MET A 150 0.98 22.19 -17.25
N LYS A 151 0.20 23.03 -17.96
CA LYS A 151 -1.06 23.61 -17.45
C LYS A 151 -2.09 22.53 -17.07
N HIS A 152 -2.80 22.80 -15.98
CA HIS A 152 -3.89 22.02 -15.39
C HIS A 152 -4.98 21.66 -16.41
N GLU A 153 -5.31 20.38 -16.52
CA GLU A 153 -6.56 19.89 -17.12
C GLU A 153 -7.51 19.55 -15.96
N GLU A 154 -8.78 19.96 -16.07
CA GLU A 154 -9.78 19.79 -15.00
C GLU A 154 -10.04 18.30 -14.74
N ILE A 155 -9.94 17.88 -13.48
CA ILE A 155 -10.21 16.51 -13.04
C ILE A 155 -11.67 16.44 -12.61
N GLU A 156 -12.48 15.58 -13.23
CA GLU A 156 -13.84 15.27 -12.79
C GLU A 156 -13.81 14.15 -11.75
N GLU A 157 -14.21 14.45 -10.50
CA GLU A 157 -14.47 13.44 -9.48
C GLU A 157 -15.79 12.72 -9.77
N ASN A 158 -15.74 11.38 -9.84
CA ASN A 158 -16.92 10.53 -9.85
C ASN A 158 -16.98 9.72 -8.55
N GLU A 159 -18.06 9.84 -7.78
CA GLU A 159 -18.24 9.19 -6.45
C GLU A 159 -18.49 7.67 -6.50
N ALA A 160 -18.18 7.01 -7.62
CA ALA A 160 -18.41 5.57 -7.78
C ALA A 160 -17.21 4.75 -7.28
N TRP A 161 -17.48 3.70 -6.50
CA TRP A 161 -16.47 2.71 -6.16
C TRP A 161 -16.10 1.87 -7.39
N VAL A 162 -14.83 1.93 -7.78
CA VAL A 162 -14.31 1.15 -8.91
C VAL A 162 -13.41 0.02 -8.38
N PRO A 163 -13.69 -1.26 -8.69
CA PRO A 163 -12.78 -2.34 -8.34
C PRO A 163 -11.49 -2.22 -9.16
N VAL A 164 -10.34 -2.22 -8.48
CA VAL A 164 -9.03 -2.26 -9.11
C VAL A 164 -8.54 -3.69 -9.16
N ILE A 165 -8.37 -4.25 -10.36
CA ILE A 165 -7.84 -5.60 -10.58
C ILE A 165 -6.40 -5.46 -11.08
N PRO A 166 -5.38 -5.54 -10.19
CA PRO A 166 -4.01 -5.29 -10.58
C PRO A 166 -3.52 -6.30 -11.61
N LEU A 167 -2.86 -5.81 -12.66
CA LEU A 167 -2.12 -6.65 -13.60
C LEU A 167 -1.02 -7.46 -12.87
N PRO A 168 -0.65 -8.66 -13.38
CA PRO A 168 0.46 -9.41 -12.82
C PRO A 168 1.75 -8.57 -12.79
N ASN A 169 2.42 -8.56 -11.63
CA ASN A 169 3.64 -7.78 -11.41
C ASN A 169 3.46 -6.26 -11.70
N ALA A 170 2.30 -5.70 -11.35
CA ALA A 170 2.06 -4.27 -11.34
C ALA A 170 2.04 -3.72 -9.90
N PHE A 171 2.42 -2.45 -9.76
CA PHE A 171 2.13 -1.67 -8.56
C PHE A 171 0.88 -0.82 -8.79
N ILE A 172 0.05 -0.69 -7.76
CA ILE A 172 -0.95 0.38 -7.69
C ILE A 172 -0.30 1.56 -6.98
N VAL A 173 -0.30 2.71 -7.62
CA VAL A 173 0.24 3.97 -7.07
C VAL A 173 -0.92 4.93 -6.92
N ASN A 174 -1.11 5.51 -5.74
CA ASN A 174 -2.13 6.51 -5.48
C ASN A 174 -1.53 7.81 -4.95
N VAL A 175 -2.23 8.92 -5.18
CA VAL A 175 -1.92 10.21 -4.56
C VAL A 175 -2.48 10.19 -3.14
N GLY A 176 -1.66 10.61 -2.16
CA GLY A 176 -2.10 10.78 -0.77
C GLY A 176 -2.16 12.25 -0.39
N ASP A 177 -2.99 12.58 0.61
CA ASP A 177 -3.34 13.95 1.03
C ASP A 177 -2.11 14.88 1.25
N ILE A 178 -0.99 14.34 1.74
CA ILE A 178 0.24 15.13 1.99
C ILE A 178 0.86 15.63 0.67
N LEU A 179 0.73 14.87 -0.42
CA LEU A 179 1.18 15.29 -1.75
C LEU A 179 0.19 16.28 -2.39
N GLU A 180 -1.09 16.20 -2.03
CA GLU A 180 -2.14 17.11 -2.51
C GLU A 180 -1.98 18.52 -1.93
N ILE A 181 -1.64 18.65 -0.64
CA ILE A 181 -1.42 19.95 0.01
C ILE A 181 -0.19 20.68 -0.55
N SER A 182 0.80 19.96 -1.07
CA SER A 182 2.00 20.58 -1.66
C SER A 182 1.76 21.34 -2.98
N GLN A 183 0.51 21.29 -3.48
CA GLN A 183 0.07 21.93 -4.72
C GLN A 183 -0.90 23.12 -4.50
N LEU A 184 -1.19 23.49 -3.24
CA LEU A 184 -1.89 24.72 -2.87
C LEU A 184 -0.90 25.84 -2.53
#